data_AF-A0A834MCB0-F1
#
_entry.id   AF-A0A834MCB0-F1
#
_cell.length_a   1.000
_cell.length_b   1.000
_cell.length_c   1.000
_cell.angle_alpha   90.00
_cell.angle_beta   90.00
_cell.angle_gamma   90.00
#
_symmetry.space_group_name_H-M   'P 1'
#
loop_
_entity.id
_entity.type
_entity.pdbx_description
1 polymer ?
#
loop_
_entity_poly.entity_id
_entity_poly.type
_entity_poly.pdbx_seq_one_letter_code
_entity_poly.pdbx_strand_id
1 'polypeptide(L)' 'HTYKTMDGQRALELMPLLQERLVVLTGGRDRRGGPVLSFPASPRRERAKPEDYKRLLQYLMSIPK' A
#
# COMPACT_ATOMS: atom_id res chain seq x y z
N HIS A 1 -14.30 6.92 -20.69
CA HIS A 1 -14.51 6.10 -19.47
C HIS A 1 -13.89 6.82 -18.29
N THR A 2 -14.75 7.37 -17.45
CA THR A 2 -14.43 8.15 -16.26
C THR A 2 -13.87 7.24 -15.18
N TYR A 3 -12.55 7.26 -14.96
CA TYR A 3 -11.99 6.79 -13.71
C TYR A 3 -12.44 7.80 -12.65
N LYS A 4 -13.55 7.47 -11.99
CA LYS A 4 -13.99 8.12 -10.77
C LYS A 4 -12.77 8.12 -9.85
N THR A 5 -12.14 9.28 -9.70
CA THR A 5 -11.11 9.53 -8.70
C THR A 5 -11.77 9.24 -7.37
N MET A 6 -11.66 7.99 -6.91
CA MET A 6 -11.87 7.65 -5.52
C MET A 6 -11.03 8.65 -4.76
N ASP A 7 -11.67 9.33 -3.82
CA ASP A 7 -11.11 10.31 -2.90
C ASP A 7 -9.78 9.77 -2.35
N GLY A 8 -8.71 10.07 -3.08
CA GLY A 8 -7.50 9.28 -3.03
C GLY A 8 -6.73 9.79 -1.85
N GLN A 9 -6.60 8.97 -0.80
CA GLN A 9 -5.67 9.22 0.29
C GLN A 9 -4.37 9.74 -0.32
N ARG A 10 -4.05 11.00 -0.03
CA ARG A 10 -2.94 11.64 -0.72
C ARG A 10 -1.69 10.93 -0.26
N ALA A 11 -0.80 10.60 -1.20
CA ALA A 11 0.48 9.96 -0.88
C ALA A 11 1.20 10.68 0.28
N LEU A 12 1.07 12.02 0.32
CA LEU A 12 1.60 12.89 1.36
C LEU A 12 1.04 12.60 2.77
N GLU A 13 -0.25 12.28 2.90
CA GLU A 13 -0.86 11.94 4.20
C GLU A 13 -0.40 10.57 4.70
N LEU A 14 -0.03 9.69 3.77
CA LEU A 14 0.50 8.36 4.07
C LEU A 14 2.02 8.29 4.07
N MET A 15 2.72 9.38 3.72
CA MET A 15 4.19 9.43 3.71
C MET A 15 4.84 8.84 4.96
N PRO A 16 4.41 9.18 6.20
CA PRO A 16 5.02 8.57 7.39
C PRO A 16 4.87 7.05 7.37
N LEU A 17 3.68 6.52 7.06
CA LEU A 17 3.45 5.07 6.99
C LEU A 17 4.21 4.40 5.83
N LEU A 18 4.33 5.08 4.69
CA LEU A 18 5.08 4.59 3.52
C LEU A 18 6.59 4.53 3.80
N GLN A 19 7.13 5.54 4.50
CA GLN A 19 8.54 5.59 4.91
C GLN A 19 8.86 4.48 5.93
N GLU A 20 7.88 4.04 6.72
CA GLU A 20 8.06 2.91 7.65
C GLU A 20 8.17 1.54 6.95
N ARG A 21 7.85 1.47 5.64
CA ARG A 21 8.02 0.28 4.79
C ARG A 21 7.37 -0.98 5.38
N LEU A 22 6.22 -0.83 6.03
CA LEU A 22 5.44 -1.95 6.60
C LEU A 22 4.95 -2.92 5.53
N VAL A 23 4.71 -2.40 4.32
CA VAL A 23 4.41 -3.18 3.12
C VAL A 23 5.11 -2.51 1.92
N VAL A 24 5.62 -3.33 1.01
CA VAL A 24 6.32 -2.90 -0.20
C VAL A 24 5.61 -3.46 -1.41
N LEU A 25 5.30 -2.59 -2.38
CA LEU A 25 4.88 -2.99 -3.72
C LEU A 25 6.13 -3.25 -4.55
N THR A 26 6.35 -4.51 -4.93
CA THR A 26 7.59 -4.94 -5.60
C THR A 26 7.65 -4.57 -7.09
N GLY A 27 6.57 -4.00 -7.65
CA GLY A 27 6.41 -3.75 -9.08
C GLY A 27 6.09 -5.00 -9.90
N GLY A 28 6.33 -6.20 -9.36
CA GLY A 28 6.00 -7.47 -9.98
C GLY A 28 4.51 -7.81 -9.96
N ARG A 29 4.12 -8.74 -10.83
CA ARG A 29 2.77 -9.32 -10.86
C ARG A 29 2.83 -10.83 -10.67
N ASP A 30 1.83 -11.35 -9.97
CA ASP A 30 1.58 -12.78 -9.88
C ASP A 30 1.03 -13.31 -11.22
N ARG A 31 0.96 -14.64 -11.38
CA ARG A 31 0.43 -15.35 -12.54
C ARG A 31 -1.00 -14.96 -12.91
N ARG A 32 -1.82 -14.46 -11.97
CA ARG A 32 -3.18 -13.95 -12.23
C ARG A 32 -3.21 -12.46 -12.60
N GLY A 33 -2.05 -11.80 -12.70
CA GLY A 33 -1.92 -10.38 -13.03
C GLY A 33 -2.17 -9.43 -11.86
N GLY A 34 -2.24 -9.96 -10.62
CA GLY A 34 -2.36 -9.19 -9.39
C GLY A 34 -1.02 -8.59 -8.93
N PRO A 35 -1.02 -7.46 -8.19
CA PRO A 35 0.21 -6.87 -7.67
C PRO A 35 0.87 -7.77 -6.62
N VAL A 36 2.19 -7.86 -6.64
CA VAL A 36 2.96 -8.59 -5.62
C VAL A 36 3.39 -7.64 -4.51
N LEU A 37 2.84 -7.88 -3.32
CA LEU A 37 3.16 -7.17 -2.08
C LEU A 37 4.12 -8.00 -1.22
N SER A 38 5.04 -7.33 -0.53
CA SER A 38 5.97 -7.94 0.41
C SER A 38 5.87 -7.27 1.78
N PHE A 39 5.88 -8.08 2.84
CA PHE A 39 5.78 -7.63 4.23
C PHE A 39 7.09 -7.97 4.94
N PRO A 40 8.07 -7.05 4.98
CA PRO A 40 9.35 -7.32 5.62
C PRO A 40 9.16 -7.60 7.12
N ALA A 41 9.96 -8.53 7.66
CA ALA A 41 10.03 -8.73 9.10
C ALA A 41 10.74 -7.53 9.73
N SER A 42 10.04 -6.79 10.59
CA SER A 42 10.62 -5.68 11.33
C SER A 42 9.91 -5.53 12.68
N PRO A 43 10.59 -5.05 13.73
CA PRO A 43 9.95 -4.80 15.04
C PRO A 43 8.89 -3.69 14.97
N ARG A 44 8.90 -2.87 13.92
CA ARG A 44 7.87 -1.87 13.64
C ARG A 44 6.58 -2.49 13.11
N ARG A 45 6.70 -3.59 12.37
CA ARG A 45 5.54 -4.38 11.90
C ARG A 45 4.66 -4.83 13.07
N GLU A 46 5.28 -5.24 14.16
CA GLU A 46 4.59 -5.71 15.37
C GLU A 46 3.86 -4.58 16.11
N ARG A 47 4.30 -3.32 15.94
CA ARG A 47 3.71 -2.15 16.60
C ARG A 47 2.65 -1.44 15.76
N ALA A 48 2.61 -1.70 14.45
CA ALA A 48 1.70 -1.05 13.53
C ALA A 48 0.25 -1.49 13.75
N LYS A 49 -0.69 -0.55 13.69
CA LYS A 49 -2.10 -0.85 13.91
C LYS A 49 -2.73 -1.47 12.65
N PRO A 50 -3.74 -2.33 12.77
CA PRO A 50 -4.48 -2.87 11.62
C PRO A 50 -5.01 -1.78 10.67
N GLU A 51 -5.37 -0.62 11.22
CA GLU A 51 -5.83 0.54 10.45
C GLU A 51 -4.76 1.12 9.52
N ASP A 52 -3.50 1.12 9.96
CA ASP A 52 -2.36 1.61 9.17
C ASP A 52 -2.15 0.71 7.94
N TYR A 53 -2.27 -0.61 8.11
CA TYR A 53 -2.23 -1.56 7.00
C TYR A 53 -3.40 -1.36 6.05
N LYS A 54 -4.61 -1.12 6.56
CA LYS A 54 -5.78 -0.88 5.71
C LYS A 54 -5.58 0.34 4.81
N ARG A 55 -5.08 1.44 5.38
CA ARG A 55 -4.76 2.67 4.63
C ARG A 55 -3.66 2.45 3.59
N LEU A 56 -2.56 1.80 3.99
CA LEU A 56 -1.46 1.48 3.07
C LEU A 56 -1.92 0.60 1.91
N LEU A 57 -2.69 -0.45 2.18
CA LEU A 57 -3.19 -1.35 1.15
C LEU A 57 -4.18 -0.66 0.22
N GLN A 58 -5.12 0.13 0.76
CA GLN A 58 -6.05 0.91 -0.06
C GLN A 58 -5.32 1.84 -1.00
N TYR A 59 -4.32 2.56 -0.51
CA TYR A 59 -3.50 3.44 -1.32
C TYR A 59 -2.72 2.66 -2.40
N LEU A 60 -1.97 1.62 -2.03
CA LEU A 60 -1.17 0.85 -2.98
C LEU A 60 -2.00 0.16 -4.06
N MET A 61 -3.20 -0.34 -3.72
CA MET A 61 -4.13 -0.93 -4.69
C MET A 61 -4.80 0.11 -5.59
N SER A 62 -4.84 1.38 -5.17
CA SER A 62 -5.40 2.48 -5.97
C SER A 62 -4.42 3.00 -7.02
N ILE A 63 -3.13 2.68 -6.92
CA ILE A 63 -2.12 3.11 -7.89
C ILE A 63 -2.44 2.48 -9.25
N PRO A 64 -2.76 3.28 -10.29
CA PRO A 64 -3.07 2.76 -11.61
C PRO A 64 -1.85 2.06 -12.22
N LYS A 65 -2.13 1.05 -13.06
CA LYS A 65 -1.11 0.24 -13.75
C LYS A 65 -0.34 1.02 -14.80
#